data_AF-A0A212I8M1-F1
#
_entry.id   AF-A0A212I8M1-F1
#
_cell.length_a   1.000
_cell.length_b   1.000
_cell.length_c   1.000
_cell.angle_alpha   90.00
_cell.angle_beta   90.00
_cell.angle_gamma   90.00
#
_symmetry.space_group_name_H-M   'P 1'
#
loop_
_entity.id
_entity.type
_entity.pdbx_description
1 polymer ?
#
loop_
_entity_poly.entity_id
_entity_poly.type
_entity_poly.pdbx_seq_one_letter_code
_entity_poly.pdbx_strand_id
1 'polypeptide(L)'
;MTNKEQTNVEKYEFEPIKGYPMFNWKGKRPFRSTQYFPAQLKEIYGEEDADGWINKIFWGDNLQVMSHLLKEFRGKIDLIYIDPPFDSKIDYKKEIKLKSQTIKTDTNSFEEKQYSDIWSNDEYLQFMYERLIMMKELLSKKGSIFLHCDWHKSHHLRLIMDEVFGAGNFVNEIIWCYYGPGSPGMRQFNRKHDNIFWYSKSKGEWTFNDEDIRVPHNEKTSGNFKAGLKGSGFIDGKYELAEGKIPEDYWQFAIAGRYPNDGIKRTGYPTEKPFPLLERIIKAASNPGDIVFDCFMGSGVTAMSSINLGRKFIGADINATSIKDTIMRMNKAKENCGLAVYYVNNYDIFRNPVEAKELLLEAFEIQRNDFNTVYDGEKDGYKVKIMPVNRIATKEDLNELVATFPYKKFEERKSENPTKPVEEIMLICMGHEPGLGAVLENECGYKLKVEVVDILRDKSNLTFKYDSEAVIKVQDGKLVVEAFYPRNLLQKLSQQKEDVTEWREMVESIMIDWNYDGAVMEPIVIDIPEKNEFVVGEYEIPDGVSNIKIKITDLLSESYEEVIAHG
;
A
#
# COMPACT_ATOMS: atom_id res chain seq x y z
N MET A 1 4.33 30.85 42.13
CA MET A 1 5.22 29.77 41.69
C MET A 1 4.65 29.21 40.39
N THR A 2 5.41 29.36 39.32
CA THR A 2 5.04 29.13 37.92
C THR A 2 5.02 27.64 37.57
N ASN A 3 3.92 27.15 37.00
CA ASN A 3 3.91 25.95 36.17
C ASN A 3 3.35 26.33 34.80
N LYS A 4 4.23 26.84 33.93
CA LYS A 4 4.05 26.79 32.48
C LYS A 4 4.56 25.42 32.05
N GLU A 5 3.68 24.48 31.81
CA GLU A 5 3.99 23.41 30.86
C GLU A 5 3.40 23.82 29.52
N GLN A 6 4.18 24.64 28.82
CA GLN A 6 4.11 24.72 27.38
C GLN A 6 4.52 23.35 26.84
N THR A 7 3.73 22.80 25.92
CA THR A 7 4.12 21.73 24.98
C THR A 7 5.23 22.29 24.08
N ASN A 8 6.41 22.47 24.68
CA ASN A 8 7.61 22.90 24.01
C ASN A 8 8.29 21.64 23.47
N VAL A 9 8.82 21.73 22.26
CA VAL A 9 9.55 20.68 21.52
C VAL A 9 10.89 20.30 22.22
N GLU A 10 11.08 20.72 23.48
CA GLU A 10 12.36 20.72 24.20
C GLU A 10 12.40 19.81 25.43
N LYS A 11 11.30 19.19 25.85
CA LYS A 11 11.33 18.20 26.94
C LYS A 11 11.31 16.78 26.37
N TYR A 12 12.48 16.23 26.11
CA TYR A 12 12.63 14.81 25.83
C TYR A 12 12.29 14.00 27.10
N GLU A 13 11.50 12.92 26.97
CA GLU A 13 11.45 11.88 28.00
C GLU A 13 12.76 11.06 28.07
N PHE A 14 13.64 11.18 27.06
CA PHE A 14 14.91 10.47 26.96
C PHE A 14 16.07 11.43 26.72
N GLU A 15 17.00 11.52 27.67
CA GLU A 15 18.26 12.23 27.50
C GLU A 15 19.12 11.54 26.40
N PRO A 16 19.72 12.30 25.47
CA PRO A 16 20.62 11.75 24.46
C PRO A 16 21.76 10.97 25.10
N ILE A 17 21.98 9.72 24.66
CA ILE A 17 23.13 8.94 25.11
C ILE A 17 24.39 9.62 24.54
N LYS A 18 25.29 10.05 25.43
CA LYS A 18 26.55 10.71 25.05
C LYS A 18 27.29 9.89 23.99
N GLY A 19 27.52 10.49 22.82
CA GLY A 19 28.23 9.87 21.69
C GLY A 19 27.34 9.28 20.60
N TYR A 20 26.01 9.29 20.76
CA TYR A 20 25.07 8.82 19.74
C TYR A 20 24.26 9.99 19.16
N PRO A 21 24.36 10.27 17.84
CA PRO A 21 23.54 11.31 17.22
C PRO A 21 22.07 10.90 17.26
N MET A 22 21.19 11.86 17.54
CA MET A 22 19.74 11.68 17.48
C MET A 22 19.18 12.45 16.29
N PHE A 23 18.37 11.78 15.47
CA PHE A 23 17.61 12.41 14.40
C PHE A 23 16.24 12.86 14.94
N ASN A 24 15.80 14.08 14.65
CA ASN A 24 14.55 14.63 15.19
C ASN A 24 13.74 15.36 14.12
N TRP A 25 12.41 15.37 14.28
CA TRP A 25 11.43 16.07 13.44
C TRP A 25 10.23 16.49 14.29
N LYS A 26 9.42 17.45 13.79
CA LYS A 26 8.25 17.91 14.54
C LYS A 26 7.21 16.79 14.60
N GLY A 27 6.76 16.44 15.80
CA GLY A 27 5.80 15.35 16.01
C GLY A 27 6.43 13.96 16.16
N LYS A 28 7.76 13.86 16.21
CA LYS A 28 8.43 12.60 16.56
C LYS A 28 7.96 12.11 17.93
N ARG A 29 7.47 10.87 17.97
CA ARG A 29 6.99 10.22 19.19
C ARG A 29 7.35 8.74 19.24
N PRO A 30 7.54 8.17 20.44
CA PRO A 30 7.77 6.74 20.59
C PRO A 30 6.55 5.96 20.10
N PHE A 31 6.78 4.91 19.33
CA PHE A 31 5.73 3.97 18.95
C PHE A 31 5.43 3.05 20.14
N ARG A 32 4.36 3.36 20.89
CA ARG A 32 4.00 2.63 22.12
C ARG A 32 2.99 1.51 21.90
N SER A 33 2.04 1.72 20.99
CA SER A 33 0.96 0.77 20.69
C SER A 33 0.33 1.10 19.34
N THR A 34 -0.30 0.10 18.73
CA THR A 34 -1.17 0.25 17.57
C THR A 34 -2.45 -0.53 17.80
N GLN A 35 -3.53 -0.15 17.12
CA GLN A 35 -4.77 -0.92 17.16
C GLN A 35 -4.61 -2.24 16.40
N TYR A 36 -5.26 -3.29 16.91
CA TYR A 36 -5.27 -4.61 16.30
C TYR A 36 -6.61 -4.83 15.61
N PHE A 37 -6.56 -5.18 14.33
CA PHE A 37 -7.71 -5.62 13.56
C PHE A 37 -7.47 -7.07 13.09
N PRO A 38 -8.41 -7.99 13.33
CA PRO A 38 -8.28 -9.35 12.83
C PRO A 38 -8.39 -9.35 11.31
N ALA A 39 -7.46 -10.05 10.65
CA ALA A 39 -7.58 -10.34 9.23
C ALA A 39 -8.71 -11.33 8.98
N GLN A 40 -9.53 -11.06 7.98
CA GLN A 40 -10.62 -11.93 7.52
C GLN A 40 -10.22 -12.55 6.20
N LEU A 41 -10.18 -13.88 6.12
CA LEU A 41 -9.99 -14.58 4.86
C LEU A 41 -11.22 -14.34 3.96
N LYS A 42 -10.97 -13.94 2.71
CA LYS A 42 -12.03 -13.62 1.74
C LYS A 42 -11.97 -14.51 0.51
N GLU A 43 -10.77 -14.77 0.00
CA GLU A 43 -10.58 -15.50 -1.25
C GLU A 43 -9.39 -16.45 -1.13
N ILE A 44 -9.51 -17.62 -1.76
CA ILE A 44 -8.42 -18.58 -1.94
C ILE A 44 -8.31 -18.90 -3.43
N TYR A 45 -7.10 -18.83 -3.95
CA TYR A 45 -6.76 -19.22 -5.31
C TYR A 45 -5.78 -20.37 -5.25
N GLY A 46 -6.10 -21.50 -5.87
CA GLY A 46 -5.24 -22.69 -5.86
C GLY A 46 -5.14 -23.37 -4.49
N GLU A 47 -4.14 -24.24 -4.33
CA GLU A 47 -3.98 -25.11 -3.16
C GLU A 47 -2.70 -24.77 -2.37
N GLU A 48 -2.65 -25.22 -1.13
CA GLU A 48 -1.44 -25.19 -0.31
C GLU A 48 -0.28 -25.96 -0.99
N ASP A 49 0.95 -25.52 -0.77
CA ASP A 49 2.13 -26.27 -1.17
C ASP A 49 2.31 -27.55 -0.33
N ALA A 50 3.32 -28.35 -0.67
CA ALA A 50 3.60 -29.62 0.01
C ALA A 50 3.91 -29.49 1.51
N ASP A 51 4.27 -28.30 1.98
CA ASP A 51 4.53 -28.00 3.40
C ASP A 51 3.29 -27.44 4.12
N GLY A 52 2.13 -27.41 3.46
CA GLY A 52 0.90 -26.80 3.98
C GLY A 52 0.95 -25.28 3.99
N TRP A 53 1.76 -24.66 3.12
CA TRP A 53 1.84 -23.21 3.01
C TRP A 53 1.02 -22.67 1.85
N ILE A 54 0.26 -21.62 2.13
CA ILE A 54 -0.37 -20.77 1.13
C ILE A 54 0.20 -19.35 1.23
N ASN A 55 0.54 -18.76 0.07
CA ASN A 55 0.99 -17.36 0.02
C ASN A 55 -0.15 -16.44 0.45
N LYS A 56 0.18 -15.28 1.04
CA LYS A 56 -0.83 -14.42 1.67
C LYS A 56 -0.72 -13.01 1.16
N ILE A 57 -1.83 -12.42 0.74
CA ILE A 57 -1.92 -10.98 0.49
C ILE A 57 -2.99 -10.37 1.38
N PHE A 58 -2.71 -9.19 1.91
CA PHE A 58 -3.58 -8.47 2.81
C PHE A 58 -3.98 -7.14 2.20
N TRP A 59 -5.28 -6.94 2.02
CA TRP A 59 -5.83 -5.63 1.70
C TRP A 59 -6.10 -4.86 2.99
N GLY A 60 -5.43 -3.72 3.16
CA GLY A 60 -5.59 -2.84 4.31
C GLY A 60 -4.38 -1.95 4.57
N ASP A 61 -4.47 -1.08 5.57
CA ASP A 61 -3.32 -0.28 6.01
C ASP A 61 -2.21 -1.19 6.55
N ASN A 62 -1.00 -1.01 6.02
CA ASN A 62 0.12 -1.90 6.32
C ASN A 62 0.57 -1.88 7.79
N LEU A 63 0.32 -0.80 8.56
CA LEU A 63 0.61 -0.80 10.01
C LEU A 63 -0.33 -1.76 10.75
N GLN A 64 -1.61 -1.76 10.38
CA GLN A 64 -2.62 -2.68 10.93
C GLN A 64 -2.37 -4.12 10.49
N VAL A 65 -2.01 -4.33 9.20
CA VAL A 65 -1.64 -5.66 8.70
C VAL A 65 -0.43 -6.20 9.47
N MET A 66 0.64 -5.41 9.64
CA MET A 66 1.80 -5.85 10.40
C MET A 66 1.46 -6.12 11.88
N SER A 67 0.54 -5.33 12.47
CA SER A 67 0.01 -5.60 13.82
C SER A 67 -0.64 -6.97 13.92
N HIS A 68 -1.44 -7.33 12.91
CA HIS A 68 -2.02 -8.68 12.80
C HIS A 68 -0.93 -9.76 12.65
N LEU A 69 0.01 -9.56 11.72
CA LEU A 69 1.09 -10.51 11.43
C LEU A 69 1.98 -10.80 12.64
N LEU A 70 2.19 -9.85 13.55
CA LEU A 70 3.03 -10.05 14.75
C LEU A 70 2.54 -11.19 15.65
N LYS A 71 1.28 -11.59 15.57
CA LYS A 71 0.75 -12.73 16.35
C LYS A 71 1.38 -14.05 15.92
N GLU A 72 1.63 -14.22 14.63
CA GLU A 72 2.07 -15.49 14.05
C GLU A 72 3.49 -15.43 13.49
N PHE A 73 3.90 -14.29 12.92
CA PHE A 73 5.12 -14.12 12.14
C PHE A 73 6.22 -13.30 12.83
N ARG A 74 6.04 -12.93 14.10
CA ARG A 74 7.11 -12.26 14.86
C ARG A 74 8.37 -13.12 14.87
N GLY A 75 9.48 -12.55 14.41
CA GLY A 75 10.76 -13.27 14.38
C GLY A 75 10.87 -14.32 13.28
N LYS A 76 9.99 -14.34 12.27
CA LYS A 76 9.93 -15.41 11.25
C LYS A 76 10.14 -14.95 9.81
N ILE A 77 10.15 -13.65 9.52
CA ILE A 77 10.28 -13.15 8.15
C ILE A 77 11.77 -13.02 7.79
N ASP A 78 12.25 -13.69 6.75
CA ASP A 78 13.68 -13.71 6.43
C ASP A 78 14.11 -12.56 5.54
N LEU A 79 13.21 -12.05 4.70
CA LEU A 79 13.49 -10.92 3.83
C LEU A 79 12.32 -9.97 3.78
N ILE A 80 12.60 -8.68 3.98
CA ILE A 80 11.65 -7.60 3.71
C ILE A 80 12.21 -6.75 2.57
N TYR A 81 11.41 -6.54 1.53
CA TYR A 81 11.67 -5.49 0.55
C TYR A 81 10.52 -4.49 0.63
N ILE A 82 10.83 -3.20 0.66
CA ILE A 82 9.82 -2.14 0.64
C ILE A 82 10.20 -1.04 -0.34
N ASP A 83 9.18 -0.51 -1.01
CA ASP A 83 9.23 0.64 -1.89
C ASP A 83 8.15 1.65 -1.47
N PRO A 84 8.35 2.35 -0.34
CA PRO A 84 7.38 3.31 0.17
C PRO A 84 7.22 4.50 -0.79
N PRO A 85 6.11 5.27 -0.71
CA PRO A 85 5.96 6.50 -1.46
C PRO A 85 7.11 7.49 -1.15
N PHE A 86 7.52 8.29 -2.13
CA PHE A 86 8.76 9.09 -2.06
C PHE A 86 8.59 10.54 -1.54
N ASP A 87 7.39 10.96 -1.13
CA ASP A 87 7.03 12.34 -0.79
C ASP A 87 7.43 13.34 -1.89
N SER A 88 7.27 12.89 -3.13
CA SER A 88 7.53 13.61 -4.37
C SER A 88 6.47 14.68 -4.67
N LYS A 89 5.38 14.74 -3.89
CA LYS A 89 4.19 15.59 -4.12
C LYS A 89 3.48 15.33 -5.44
N ILE A 90 3.63 14.11 -5.98
CA ILE A 90 2.98 13.68 -7.23
C ILE A 90 1.71 12.92 -6.88
N ASP A 91 0.58 13.35 -7.44
CA ASP A 91 -0.64 12.54 -7.50
C ASP A 91 -0.44 11.49 -8.58
N TYR A 92 -0.29 10.22 -8.19
CA TYR A 92 -0.20 9.13 -9.15
C TYR A 92 -1.59 8.81 -9.67
N LYS A 93 -1.73 8.83 -10.99
CA LYS A 93 -3.02 8.75 -11.68
C LYS A 93 -3.05 7.51 -12.57
N LYS A 94 -4.06 6.65 -12.41
CA LYS A 94 -4.37 5.57 -13.36
C LYS A 94 -5.09 6.20 -14.53
N GLU A 95 -4.56 6.01 -15.73
CA GLU A 95 -5.23 6.36 -16.97
C GLU A 95 -6.23 5.25 -17.31
N ILE A 96 -7.53 5.51 -17.15
CA ILE A 96 -8.59 4.56 -17.48
C ILE A 96 -8.99 4.76 -18.94
N LYS A 97 -9.03 3.66 -19.70
CA LYS A 97 -9.43 3.62 -21.11
C LYS A 97 -10.50 2.55 -21.29
N LEU A 98 -11.58 2.90 -21.97
CA LEU A 98 -12.54 1.91 -22.46
C LEU A 98 -11.84 0.98 -23.46
N LYS A 99 -12.17 -0.32 -23.39
CA LYS A 99 -11.52 -1.36 -24.19
C LYS A 99 -11.80 -1.26 -25.71
N SER A 100 -12.83 -0.53 -26.10
CA SER A 100 -13.28 -0.35 -27.48
C SER A 100 -13.03 1.08 -27.96
N GLN A 101 -11.79 1.44 -28.30
CA GLN A 101 -11.60 2.46 -29.35
C GLN A 101 -10.21 2.41 -30.00
N THR A 102 -10.18 1.78 -31.17
CA THR A 102 -9.22 2.04 -32.25
C THR A 102 -9.55 3.38 -32.91
N ILE A 103 -9.56 4.48 -32.16
CA ILE A 103 -9.64 5.83 -32.73
C ILE A 103 -8.40 6.59 -32.31
N LYS A 104 -7.68 7.11 -33.31
CA LYS A 104 -6.44 7.89 -33.19
C LYS A 104 -6.67 9.27 -32.54
N THR A 105 -7.24 9.29 -31.36
CA THR A 105 -7.39 10.50 -30.54
C THR A 105 -6.92 10.17 -29.14
N ASP A 106 -5.78 10.76 -28.76
CA ASP A 106 -5.18 10.73 -27.42
C ASP A 106 -6.03 11.44 -26.34
N THR A 107 -7.36 11.43 -26.48
CA THR A 107 -8.32 12.18 -25.64
C THR A 107 -9.28 11.31 -24.83
N ASN A 108 -9.32 9.99 -25.03
CA ASN A 108 -10.31 9.10 -24.39
C ASN A 108 -9.77 8.43 -23.13
N SER A 109 -9.22 9.24 -22.24
CA SER A 109 -8.70 8.71 -21.00
C SER A 109 -8.86 9.67 -19.85
N PHE A 110 -9.08 9.08 -18.68
CA PHE A 110 -9.21 9.85 -17.46
C PHE A 110 -8.40 9.31 -16.31
N GLU A 111 -8.07 10.23 -15.42
CA GLU A 111 -7.05 10.05 -14.41
C GLU A 111 -7.70 9.79 -13.05
N GLU A 112 -7.55 8.58 -12.53
CA GLU A 112 -7.95 8.25 -11.15
C GLU A 112 -6.76 8.32 -10.20
N LYS A 113 -6.87 9.11 -9.13
CA LYS A 113 -5.81 9.20 -8.11
C LYS A 113 -5.67 7.85 -7.39
N GLN A 114 -4.55 7.17 -7.59
CA GLN A 114 -4.24 5.89 -6.95
C GLN A 114 -3.69 6.07 -5.52
N TYR A 115 -2.90 7.11 -5.30
CA TYR A 115 -2.41 7.52 -3.98
C TYR A 115 -1.89 8.97 -4.05
N SER A 116 -2.07 9.72 -2.95
CA SER A 116 -1.56 11.09 -2.82
C SER A 116 -0.25 11.08 -2.05
N ASP A 117 0.82 11.56 -2.67
CA ASP A 117 2.14 11.71 -2.05
C ASP A 117 2.30 13.09 -1.38
N ILE A 118 1.23 13.57 -0.73
CA ILE A 118 1.12 14.92 -0.15
C ILE A 118 1.14 14.78 1.36
N TRP A 119 2.33 14.81 1.95
CA TRP A 119 2.51 14.85 3.39
C TRP A 119 2.84 16.28 3.84
N SER A 120 2.39 16.66 5.03
CA SER A 120 3.10 17.73 5.74
C SER A 120 4.47 17.14 6.10
N ASN A 121 5.58 17.77 5.69
CA ASN A 121 6.93 17.18 5.55
C ASN A 121 7.37 16.16 6.62
N ASP A 122 6.96 16.37 7.88
CA ASP A 122 7.40 15.60 9.05
C ASP A 122 6.48 14.40 9.36
N GLU A 123 5.23 14.38 8.89
CA GLU A 123 4.30 13.26 9.09
C GLU A 123 4.76 11.98 8.38
N TYR A 124 5.37 12.12 7.20
CA TYR A 124 5.96 11.00 6.47
C TYR A 124 7.05 10.28 7.30
N LEU A 125 7.85 11.05 8.05
CA LEU A 125 8.92 10.49 8.89
C LEU A 125 8.34 9.66 10.03
N GLN A 126 7.27 10.16 10.69
CA GLN A 126 6.56 9.40 11.70
C GLN A 126 5.89 8.15 11.11
N PHE A 127 5.25 8.27 9.95
CA PHE A 127 4.62 7.16 9.22
C PHE A 127 5.62 6.03 8.95
N MET A 128 6.82 6.35 8.46
CA MET A 128 7.87 5.37 8.19
C MET A 128 8.51 4.82 9.47
N TYR A 129 8.73 5.66 10.48
CA TYR A 129 9.30 5.25 11.77
C TYR A 129 8.49 4.12 12.44
N GLU A 130 7.17 4.29 12.55
CA GLU A 130 6.28 3.31 13.16
C GLU A 130 6.30 1.98 12.40
N ARG A 131 6.31 2.04 11.07
CA ARG A 131 6.32 0.86 10.19
C ARG A 131 7.65 0.11 10.27
N LEU A 132 8.77 0.81 10.27
CA LEU A 132 10.10 0.20 10.36
C LEU A 132 10.29 -0.53 11.70
N ILE A 133 9.72 -0.01 12.80
CA ILE A 133 9.72 -0.72 14.09
C ILE A 133 8.99 -2.06 13.97
N MET A 134 7.81 -2.08 13.36
CA MET A 134 7.02 -3.30 13.17
C MET A 134 7.75 -4.31 12.27
N MET A 135 8.36 -3.85 11.17
CA MET A 135 9.16 -4.70 10.28
C MET A 135 10.34 -5.35 11.00
N LYS A 136 11.05 -4.60 11.85
CA LYS A 136 12.14 -5.14 12.67
C LYS A 136 11.67 -6.27 13.58
N GLU A 137 10.49 -6.14 14.18
CA GLU A 137 9.91 -7.19 15.03
C GLU A 137 9.53 -8.45 14.25
N LEU A 138 9.04 -8.29 13.02
CA LEU A 138 8.69 -9.41 12.14
C LEU A 138 9.91 -10.19 11.63
N LEU A 139 11.03 -9.51 11.37
CA LEU A 139 12.22 -10.15 10.80
C LEU A 139 12.75 -11.31 11.66
N SER A 140 13.22 -12.38 11.04
CA SER A 140 13.97 -13.46 11.68
C SER A 140 15.34 -12.96 12.14
N LYS A 141 16.01 -13.74 13.00
CA LYS A 141 17.33 -13.34 13.54
C LYS A 141 18.36 -13.08 12.43
N LYS A 142 18.30 -13.84 11.34
CA LYS A 142 19.16 -13.72 10.15
C LYS A 142 18.54 -12.85 9.05
N GLY A 143 17.38 -12.26 9.32
CA GLY A 143 16.59 -11.58 8.32
C GLY A 143 17.19 -10.23 7.91
N SER A 144 16.93 -9.85 6.65
CA SER A 144 17.35 -8.58 6.06
C SER A 144 16.17 -7.74 5.61
N ILE A 145 16.34 -6.41 5.66
CA ILE A 145 15.43 -5.44 5.03
C ILE A 145 16.15 -4.64 3.95
N PHE A 146 15.49 -4.47 2.82
CA PHE A 146 15.89 -3.59 1.72
C PHE A 146 14.85 -2.49 1.58
N LEU A 147 15.27 -1.25 1.82
CA LEU A 147 14.42 -0.06 1.66
C LEU A 147 14.83 0.68 0.38
N HIS A 148 13.92 0.75 -0.59
CA HIS A 148 14.07 1.54 -1.80
C HIS A 148 13.66 3.00 -1.54
N CYS A 149 14.45 3.96 -2.00
CA CYS A 149 14.09 5.38 -1.96
C CYS A 149 14.76 6.18 -3.08
N ASP A 150 14.11 7.26 -3.47
CA ASP A 150 14.73 8.27 -4.33
C ASP A 150 15.50 9.33 -3.51
N TRP A 151 16.03 10.33 -4.22
CA TRP A 151 16.85 11.40 -3.65
C TRP A 151 16.10 12.36 -2.68
N HIS A 152 14.75 12.38 -2.64
CA HIS A 152 14.01 13.33 -1.81
C HIS A 152 14.11 12.99 -0.32
N LYS A 153 13.98 11.70 0.04
CA LYS A 153 13.90 11.25 1.44
C LYS A 153 15.00 10.26 1.85
N SER A 154 15.89 9.87 0.94
CA SER A 154 16.93 8.86 1.20
C SER A 154 17.71 9.12 2.51
N HIS A 155 18.21 10.33 2.73
CA HIS A 155 18.97 10.64 3.95
C HIS A 155 18.12 10.58 5.23
N HIS A 156 16.85 11.00 5.17
CA HIS A 156 15.95 10.97 6.32
C HIS A 156 15.61 9.52 6.68
N LEU A 157 15.29 8.70 5.67
CA LEU A 157 15.01 7.27 5.83
C LEU A 157 16.24 6.52 6.35
N ARG A 158 17.44 6.83 5.83
CA ARG A 158 18.70 6.25 6.28
C ARG A 158 18.97 6.52 7.76
N LEU A 159 18.64 7.71 8.26
CA LEU A 159 18.77 8.06 9.68
C LEU A 159 17.71 7.35 10.55
N ILE A 160 16.47 7.23 10.06
CA ILE A 160 15.42 6.46 10.75
C ILE A 160 15.81 4.97 10.84
N MET A 161 16.35 4.40 9.77
CA MET A 161 16.83 3.01 9.79
C MET A 161 17.97 2.81 10.79
N ASP A 162 18.91 3.76 10.92
CA ASP A 162 19.94 3.70 11.96
C ASP A 162 19.38 3.70 13.37
N GLU A 163 18.33 4.49 13.61
CA GLU A 163 17.68 4.53 14.91
C GLU A 163 16.92 3.24 15.21
N VAL A 164 16.17 2.72 14.24
CA VAL A 164 15.34 1.53 14.42
C VAL A 164 16.18 0.26 14.45
N PHE A 165 17.05 0.06 13.46
CA PHE A 165 17.85 -1.16 13.31
C PHE A 165 19.17 -1.08 14.04
N GLY A 166 19.71 0.12 14.26
CA GLY A 166 21.05 0.33 14.79
C GLY A 166 22.06 0.54 13.67
N ALA A 167 22.89 1.58 13.76
CA ALA A 167 23.90 1.89 12.74
C ALA A 167 24.91 0.76 12.48
N GLY A 168 25.18 -0.09 13.47
CA GLY A 168 26.04 -1.26 13.32
C GLY A 168 25.43 -2.41 12.51
N ASN A 169 24.14 -2.32 12.17
CA ASN A 169 23.40 -3.32 11.38
C ASN A 169 23.21 -2.90 9.92
N PHE A 170 23.65 -1.69 9.54
CA PHE A 170 23.75 -1.27 8.15
C PHE A 170 24.74 -2.18 7.43
N VAL A 171 24.27 -2.84 6.36
CA VAL A 171 25.08 -3.79 5.58
C VAL A 171 25.66 -3.09 4.37
N ASN A 172 24.82 -2.45 3.55
CA ASN A 172 25.25 -1.77 2.33
C ASN A 172 24.25 -0.72 1.84
N GLU A 173 24.72 0.19 0.98
CA GLU A 173 23.91 1.07 0.15
C GLU A 173 24.08 0.65 -1.31
N ILE A 174 22.98 0.24 -1.94
CA ILE A 174 22.97 -0.21 -3.33
C ILE A 174 22.41 0.91 -4.21
N ILE A 175 23.12 1.25 -5.28
CA ILE A 175 22.72 2.26 -6.25
C ILE A 175 22.14 1.57 -7.48
N TRP A 176 20.82 1.64 -7.66
CA TRP A 176 20.21 1.12 -8.88
C TRP A 176 20.25 2.18 -9.98
N CYS A 177 21.18 2.01 -10.92
CA CYS A 177 21.33 2.82 -12.11
C CYS A 177 20.40 2.33 -13.23
N TYR A 178 19.62 3.24 -13.82
CA TYR A 178 18.77 2.97 -14.96
C TYR A 178 19.11 3.86 -16.15
N TYR A 179 18.94 3.32 -17.36
CA TYR A 179 19.37 3.95 -18.61
C TYR A 179 18.19 4.45 -19.45
N GLY A 180 18.45 5.49 -20.24
CA GLY A 180 17.48 6.06 -21.18
C GLY A 180 17.77 7.51 -21.54
N PRO A 181 17.04 8.09 -22.52
CA PRO A 181 17.23 9.49 -22.87
C PRO A 181 17.02 10.37 -21.63
N GLY A 182 17.86 11.40 -21.51
CA GLY A 182 17.63 12.47 -20.53
C GLY A 182 16.54 13.41 -21.03
N SER A 183 15.95 14.17 -20.11
CA SER A 183 15.06 15.26 -20.51
C SER A 183 15.91 16.41 -21.07
N PRO A 184 15.64 16.90 -22.29
CA PRO A 184 16.37 18.02 -22.84
C PRO A 184 16.15 19.30 -22.02
N GLY A 185 17.14 20.20 -22.00
CA GLY A 185 17.00 21.52 -21.36
C GLY A 185 17.20 21.58 -19.84
N MET A 186 17.62 20.49 -19.20
CA MET A 186 17.90 20.47 -17.76
C MET A 186 19.19 21.25 -17.42
N ARG A 187 19.16 22.00 -16.31
CA ARG A 187 20.33 22.73 -15.76
C ARG A 187 21.15 21.88 -14.78
N GLN A 188 21.07 20.56 -14.89
CA GLN A 188 21.73 19.59 -14.01
C GLN A 188 22.02 18.30 -14.78
N PHE A 189 22.86 17.43 -14.21
CA PHE A 189 23.02 16.08 -14.74
C PHE A 189 21.71 15.29 -14.65
N ASN A 190 21.54 14.34 -15.58
CA ASN A 190 20.38 13.46 -15.57
C ASN A 190 20.36 12.63 -14.29
N ARG A 191 19.25 12.68 -13.55
CA ARG A 191 18.98 11.75 -12.45
C ARG A 191 18.65 10.39 -13.03
N LYS A 192 19.51 9.41 -12.78
CA LYS A 192 19.50 8.07 -13.41
C LYS A 192 19.79 6.96 -12.41
N HIS A 193 19.54 7.22 -11.13
CA HIS A 193 19.62 6.19 -10.10
C HIS A 193 18.67 6.45 -8.95
N ASP A 194 18.33 5.36 -8.27
CA ASP A 194 17.68 5.33 -6.96
C ASP A 194 18.58 4.60 -5.96
N ASN A 195 18.33 4.79 -4.67
CA ASN A 195 19.10 4.22 -3.57
C ASN A 195 18.30 3.08 -2.90
N ILE A 196 18.98 2.00 -2.56
CA ILE A 196 18.41 0.87 -1.82
C ILE A 196 19.29 0.62 -0.59
N PHE A 197 18.74 0.87 0.59
CA PHE A 197 19.45 0.63 1.85
C PHE A 197 19.22 -0.79 2.33
N TRP A 198 20.30 -1.50 2.61
CA TRP A 198 20.26 -2.85 3.15
C TRP A 198 20.69 -2.85 4.62
N TYR A 199 19.78 -3.32 5.49
CA TYR A 199 20.04 -3.59 6.89
C TYR A 199 19.80 -5.05 7.23
N SER A 200 20.57 -5.55 8.19
CA SER A 200 20.30 -6.82 8.89
C SER A 200 19.48 -6.56 10.14
N LYS A 201 18.75 -7.55 10.64
CA LYS A 201 18.15 -7.47 11.98
C LYS A 201 19.21 -7.52 13.08
N SER A 202 20.24 -8.35 12.88
CA SER A 202 21.25 -8.70 13.88
C SER A 202 22.66 -8.40 13.38
N LYS A 203 23.47 -7.79 14.25
CA LYS A 203 24.85 -7.42 13.92
C LYS A 203 25.68 -8.65 13.59
N GLY A 204 26.24 -8.69 12.38
CA GLY A 204 27.15 -9.77 11.97
C GLY A 204 26.46 -11.09 11.62
N GLU A 205 25.13 -11.14 11.59
CA GLU A 205 24.36 -12.36 11.34
C GLU A 205 23.20 -12.08 10.37
N TRP A 206 23.42 -12.39 9.09
CA TRP A 206 22.41 -12.31 8.04
C TRP A 206 22.66 -13.35 6.94
N THR A 207 21.63 -13.67 6.17
CA THR A 207 21.76 -14.52 4.96
C THR A 207 22.39 -13.73 3.81
N PHE A 208 23.46 -14.26 3.21
CA PHE A 208 24.04 -13.75 1.98
C PHE A 208 24.53 -14.89 1.07
N ASN A 209 23.80 -15.16 -0.01
CA ASN A 209 24.09 -16.21 -0.97
C ASN A 209 24.87 -15.61 -2.14
N ASP A 210 26.18 -15.45 -1.96
CA ASP A 210 27.05 -14.79 -2.93
C ASP A 210 27.18 -15.58 -4.24
N GLU A 211 27.18 -16.92 -4.17
CA GLU A 211 27.21 -17.82 -5.33
C GLU A 211 26.00 -17.62 -6.27
N ASP A 212 24.80 -17.40 -5.73
CA ASP A 212 23.56 -17.27 -6.52
C ASP A 212 23.46 -15.94 -7.31
N ILE A 213 24.33 -14.99 -6.99
CA ILE A 213 24.34 -13.64 -7.56
C ILE A 213 25.64 -13.28 -8.27
N ARG A 214 26.58 -14.23 -8.39
CA ARG A 214 27.82 -13.98 -9.13
C ARG A 214 27.54 -13.65 -10.60
N VAL A 215 28.31 -12.71 -11.12
CA VAL A 215 28.34 -12.36 -12.54
C VAL A 215 29.67 -12.77 -13.16
N PRO A 216 29.71 -13.10 -14.46
CA PRO A 216 30.95 -13.47 -15.12
C PRO A 216 32.03 -12.39 -14.97
N HIS A 217 33.27 -12.83 -14.79
CA HIS A 217 34.42 -11.94 -14.90
C HIS A 217 34.47 -11.37 -16.31
N ASN A 218 34.90 -10.12 -16.45
CA ASN A 218 35.18 -9.60 -17.77
C ASN A 218 36.37 -10.35 -18.40
N GLU A 219 36.45 -10.34 -19.74
CA GLU A 219 37.46 -11.10 -20.49
C GLU A 219 38.90 -10.73 -20.10
N LYS A 220 39.14 -9.46 -19.77
CA LYS A 220 40.45 -8.94 -19.37
C LYS A 220 40.90 -9.50 -18.02
N THR A 221 40.00 -9.55 -17.03
CA THR A 221 40.27 -10.14 -15.70
C THR A 221 40.55 -11.63 -15.83
N SER A 222 39.71 -12.35 -16.59
CA SER A 222 39.89 -13.78 -16.85
C SER A 222 41.21 -14.09 -17.58
N GLY A 223 41.60 -13.24 -18.54
CA GLY A 223 42.86 -13.35 -19.28
C GLY A 223 44.09 -13.03 -18.42
N ASN A 224 44.03 -11.97 -17.60
CA ASN A 224 45.13 -11.55 -16.74
C ASN A 224 45.39 -12.51 -15.59
N PHE A 225 44.35 -13.14 -15.05
CA PHE A 225 44.49 -14.10 -13.94
C PHE A 225 45.30 -15.34 -14.35
N LYS A 226 45.21 -15.77 -15.62
CA LYS A 226 45.99 -16.89 -16.15
C LYS A 226 47.49 -16.59 -16.27
N ALA A 227 47.88 -15.32 -16.40
CA ALA A 227 49.26 -14.92 -16.68
C ALA A 227 49.96 -14.15 -15.55
N GLY A 228 49.23 -13.42 -14.69
CA GLY A 228 49.79 -12.25 -14.00
C GLY A 228 49.87 -12.25 -12.47
N LEU A 229 49.46 -13.32 -11.77
CA LEU A 229 49.43 -13.30 -10.29
C LEU A 229 50.27 -14.39 -9.61
N LYS A 230 50.87 -15.32 -10.37
CA LYS A 230 51.94 -16.18 -9.84
C LYS A 230 53.21 -15.33 -9.64
N GLY A 231 53.46 -14.91 -8.40
CA GLY A 231 54.69 -14.20 -8.00
C GLY A 231 54.57 -12.69 -7.87
N SER A 232 53.37 -12.11 -7.88
CA SER A 232 53.18 -10.65 -7.66
C SER A 232 53.35 -10.21 -6.20
N GLY A 233 53.57 -11.15 -5.26
CA GLY A 233 53.75 -10.85 -3.83
C GLY A 233 52.46 -10.44 -3.09
N PHE A 234 51.34 -10.26 -3.79
CA PHE A 234 50.02 -9.95 -3.20
C PHE A 234 49.22 -11.20 -2.78
N ILE A 235 49.68 -12.37 -3.20
CA ILE A 235 49.00 -13.64 -2.99
C ILE A 235 50.08 -14.67 -2.65
N ASP A 236 50.10 -15.14 -1.40
CA ASP A 236 50.84 -16.34 -1.03
C ASP A 236 50.14 -17.58 -1.64
N GLY A 237 50.91 -18.61 -1.96
CA GLY A 237 50.59 -19.65 -2.95
C GLY A 237 49.13 -20.13 -3.11
N LYS A 238 48.76 -20.38 -4.38
CA LYS A 238 47.49 -20.98 -4.88
C LYS A 238 46.21 -20.24 -4.48
N TYR A 239 46.01 -19.03 -5.01
CA TYR A 239 44.68 -18.45 -5.12
C TYR A 239 44.00 -18.98 -6.39
N GLU A 240 42.85 -19.63 -6.23
CA GLU A 240 41.98 -20.04 -7.33
C GLU A 240 40.90 -18.97 -7.51
N LEU A 241 40.73 -18.49 -8.74
CA LEU A 241 39.70 -17.50 -9.04
C LEU A 241 38.34 -18.20 -9.00
N ALA A 242 37.47 -17.75 -8.09
CA ALA A 242 36.09 -18.19 -8.04
C ALA A 242 35.38 -17.96 -9.39
N GLU A 243 34.40 -18.80 -9.70
CA GLU A 243 33.60 -18.67 -10.91
C GLU A 243 32.76 -17.39 -10.86
N GLY A 244 33.19 -16.36 -11.58
CA GLY A 244 32.56 -15.05 -11.53
C GLY A 244 32.89 -14.25 -10.26
N LYS A 245 32.34 -13.04 -10.19
CA LYS A 245 32.51 -12.10 -9.08
C LYS A 245 31.16 -11.75 -8.48
N ILE A 246 31.17 -11.37 -7.21
CA ILE A 246 30.03 -10.68 -6.60
C ILE A 246 29.83 -9.35 -7.36
N PRO A 247 28.60 -8.99 -7.76
CA PRO A 247 28.32 -7.71 -8.40
C PRO A 247 28.71 -6.54 -7.49
N GLU A 248 29.01 -5.40 -8.10
CA GLU A 248 29.20 -4.15 -7.37
C GLU A 248 27.94 -3.73 -6.62
N ASP A 249 28.07 -2.73 -5.75
CA ASP A 249 26.97 -2.05 -5.08
C ASP A 249 26.21 -1.09 -6.02
N TYR A 250 26.69 -0.84 -7.24
CA TYR A 250 25.92 -0.16 -8.28
C TYR A 250 25.40 -1.16 -9.32
N TRP A 251 24.08 -1.25 -9.46
CA TRP A 251 23.42 -2.21 -10.36
C TRP A 251 22.84 -1.51 -11.56
N GLN A 252 22.98 -2.12 -12.74
CA GLN A 252 22.44 -1.57 -13.98
C GLN A 252 21.29 -2.44 -14.49
N PHE A 253 20.06 -1.97 -14.28
CA PHE A 253 18.85 -2.59 -14.81
C PHE A 253 17.96 -1.52 -15.44
N ALA A 254 17.28 -1.87 -16.53
CA ALA A 254 16.24 -1.00 -17.09
C ALA A 254 15.08 -0.83 -16.10
N ILE A 255 14.41 0.33 -16.16
CA ILE A 255 13.10 0.54 -15.53
C ILE A 255 12.05 -0.42 -16.13
N ALA A 256 11.02 -0.78 -15.36
CA ALA A 256 9.95 -1.69 -15.79
C ALA A 256 9.28 -1.25 -17.11
N GLY A 257 9.13 0.06 -17.33
CA GLY A 257 8.56 0.63 -18.55
C GLY A 257 9.28 0.27 -19.86
N ARG A 258 10.48 -0.30 -19.81
CA ARG A 258 11.25 -0.78 -20.97
C ARG A 258 11.05 -2.26 -21.29
N TYR A 259 10.39 -3.01 -20.40
CA TYR A 259 10.01 -4.39 -20.67
C TYR A 259 8.65 -4.43 -21.38
N PRO A 260 8.37 -5.47 -22.20
CA PRO A 260 7.07 -5.66 -22.83
C PRO A 260 5.95 -5.69 -21.79
N ASN A 261 4.81 -5.05 -22.09
CA ASN A 261 3.60 -5.19 -21.28
C ASN A 261 2.92 -6.52 -21.67
N ASP A 262 3.21 -7.55 -20.88
CA ASP A 262 2.79 -8.94 -21.05
C ASP A 262 1.87 -9.43 -19.90
N GLY A 263 1.52 -8.55 -18.96
CA GLY A 263 0.73 -8.88 -17.77
C GLY A 263 1.50 -9.66 -16.69
N ILE A 264 2.76 -10.03 -16.92
CA ILE A 264 3.58 -10.82 -15.99
C ILE A 264 4.81 -10.02 -15.56
N LYS A 265 5.67 -9.62 -16.52
CA LYS A 265 6.85 -8.78 -16.32
C LYS A 265 6.52 -7.31 -16.24
N ARG A 266 5.40 -6.92 -16.86
CA ARG A 266 4.83 -5.58 -16.74
C ARG A 266 3.32 -5.67 -16.85
N THR A 267 2.63 -5.06 -15.90
CA THR A 267 1.15 -4.94 -15.84
C THR A 267 0.67 -3.59 -16.40
N GLY A 268 1.55 -2.58 -16.39
CA GLY A 268 1.19 -1.20 -16.70
C GLY A 268 1.04 -0.33 -15.45
N TYR A 269 1.22 -0.90 -14.25
CA TYR A 269 1.24 -0.18 -13.00
C TYR A 269 2.33 0.92 -13.00
N PRO A 270 2.04 2.17 -12.58
CA PRO A 270 2.93 3.31 -12.83
C PRO A 270 4.35 3.18 -12.24
N THR A 271 4.48 2.57 -11.06
CA THR A 271 5.74 2.50 -10.30
C THR A 271 6.33 1.08 -10.22
N GLU A 272 5.96 0.22 -11.16
CA GLU A 272 6.41 -1.16 -11.23
C GLU A 272 7.96 -1.28 -11.26
N LYS A 273 8.49 -2.25 -10.50
CA LYS A 273 9.93 -2.53 -10.43
C LYS A 273 10.32 -3.67 -11.38
N PRO A 274 11.53 -3.68 -11.93
CA PRO A 274 11.94 -4.74 -12.85
C PRO A 274 12.28 -6.04 -12.10
N PHE A 275 11.83 -7.18 -12.60
CA PHE A 275 12.13 -8.51 -12.04
C PHE A 275 13.61 -8.75 -11.74
N PRO A 276 14.57 -8.45 -12.66
CA PRO A 276 15.99 -8.70 -12.39
C PRO A 276 16.53 -7.99 -11.15
N LEU A 277 15.95 -6.85 -10.77
CA LEU A 277 16.32 -6.12 -9.55
C LEU A 277 15.90 -6.91 -8.31
N LEU A 278 14.62 -7.31 -8.24
CA LEU A 278 14.10 -8.00 -7.06
C LEU A 278 14.58 -9.45 -6.97
N GLU A 279 14.70 -10.15 -8.10
CA GLU A 279 15.28 -11.50 -8.14
C GLU A 279 16.72 -11.51 -7.59
N ARG A 280 17.54 -10.49 -7.89
CA ARG A 280 18.89 -10.38 -7.32
C ARG A 280 18.84 -10.18 -5.81
N ILE A 281 17.98 -9.31 -5.31
CA ILE A 281 17.82 -9.07 -3.87
C ILE A 281 17.38 -10.35 -3.16
N ILE A 282 16.35 -11.01 -3.69
CA ILE A 282 15.78 -12.24 -3.11
C ILE A 282 16.79 -13.37 -3.11
N LYS A 283 17.51 -13.60 -4.22
CA LYS A 283 18.59 -14.60 -4.28
C LYS A 283 19.67 -14.32 -3.25
N ALA A 284 20.14 -13.07 -3.17
CA ALA A 284 21.21 -12.70 -2.26
C ALA A 284 20.81 -12.88 -0.80
N ALA A 285 19.60 -12.50 -0.40
CA ALA A 285 19.26 -12.33 1.02
C ALA A 285 18.22 -13.33 1.57
N SER A 286 17.88 -14.38 0.82
CA SER A 286 16.96 -15.44 1.26
C SER A 286 17.27 -16.78 0.57
N ASN A 287 16.83 -17.88 1.16
CA ASN A 287 16.92 -19.24 0.64
C ASN A 287 15.56 -19.75 0.15
N PRO A 288 15.50 -20.77 -0.71
CA PRO A 288 14.24 -21.47 -0.97
C PRO A 288 13.54 -21.90 0.33
N GLY A 289 12.23 -21.69 0.41
CA GLY A 289 11.41 -21.93 1.60
C GLY A 289 11.37 -20.77 2.62
N ASP A 290 12.29 -19.81 2.55
CA ASP A 290 12.28 -18.62 3.40
C ASP A 290 11.07 -17.73 3.11
N ILE A 291 10.67 -16.91 4.09
CA ILE A 291 9.52 -16.01 3.98
C ILE A 291 9.98 -14.61 3.54
N VAL A 292 9.49 -14.16 2.39
CA VAL A 292 9.65 -12.80 1.86
C VAL A 292 8.40 -11.98 2.13
N PHE A 293 8.57 -10.75 2.61
CA PHE A 293 7.48 -9.83 2.91
C PHE A 293 7.64 -8.47 2.23
N ASP A 294 6.53 -7.96 1.70
CA ASP A 294 6.46 -6.62 1.12
C ASP A 294 5.14 -5.94 1.52
N CYS A 295 5.24 -4.89 2.35
CA CYS A 295 4.07 -4.16 2.84
C CYS A 295 3.75 -2.89 2.04
N PHE A 296 4.39 -2.73 0.88
CA PHE A 296 4.14 -1.74 -0.16
C PHE A 296 4.15 -2.46 -1.52
N MET A 297 3.48 -3.60 -1.59
CA MET A 297 3.72 -4.58 -2.66
C MET A 297 3.38 -4.09 -4.06
N GLY A 298 2.52 -3.07 -4.18
CA GLY A 298 2.13 -2.49 -5.45
C GLY A 298 1.64 -3.57 -6.41
N SER A 299 2.20 -3.56 -7.61
CA SER A 299 1.83 -4.50 -8.68
C SER A 299 2.22 -5.97 -8.46
N GLY A 300 2.92 -6.33 -7.36
CA GLY A 300 3.23 -7.73 -7.03
C GLY A 300 4.50 -8.32 -7.65
N VAL A 301 5.47 -7.49 -8.06
CA VAL A 301 6.75 -7.98 -8.61
C VAL A 301 7.54 -8.76 -7.56
N THR A 302 7.57 -8.28 -6.31
CA THR A 302 8.24 -8.96 -5.19
C THR A 302 7.61 -10.32 -4.93
N ALA A 303 6.27 -10.39 -4.97
CA ALA A 303 5.50 -11.63 -4.82
C ALA A 303 5.92 -12.66 -5.86
N MET A 304 5.80 -12.29 -7.13
CA MET A 304 6.09 -13.17 -8.25
C MET A 304 7.57 -13.58 -8.29
N SER A 305 8.49 -12.65 -8.03
CA SER A 305 9.93 -12.98 -7.98
C SER A 305 10.25 -13.96 -6.84
N SER A 306 9.56 -13.86 -5.71
CA SER A 306 9.76 -14.77 -4.57
C SER A 306 9.29 -16.17 -4.92
N ILE A 307 8.09 -16.30 -5.47
CA ILE A 307 7.49 -17.58 -5.83
C ILE A 307 8.30 -18.28 -6.93
N ASN A 308 8.71 -17.57 -7.98
CA ASN A 308 9.57 -18.11 -9.05
C ASN A 308 10.89 -18.69 -8.53
N LEU A 309 11.37 -18.13 -7.42
CA LEU A 309 12.60 -18.55 -6.76
C LEU A 309 12.33 -19.61 -5.68
N GLY A 310 11.10 -20.06 -5.47
CA GLY A 310 10.74 -21.07 -4.48
C GLY A 310 10.75 -20.53 -3.05
N ARG A 311 10.46 -19.24 -2.86
CA ARG A 311 10.28 -18.60 -1.54
C ARG A 311 8.79 -18.45 -1.23
N LYS A 312 8.47 -18.41 0.06
CA LYS A 312 7.13 -18.14 0.58
C LYS A 312 6.90 -16.63 0.58
N PHE A 313 5.69 -16.18 0.26
CA PHE A 313 5.40 -14.75 0.17
C PHE A 313 4.25 -14.30 1.08
N ILE A 314 4.45 -13.13 1.70
CA ILE A 314 3.42 -12.34 2.36
C ILE A 314 3.44 -10.93 1.76
N GLY A 315 2.28 -10.39 1.39
CA GLY A 315 2.17 -9.04 0.82
C GLY A 315 1.08 -8.21 1.49
N ALA A 316 1.22 -6.89 1.46
CA ALA A 316 0.14 -5.99 1.84
C ALA A 316 0.12 -4.72 0.99
N ASP A 317 -1.08 -4.22 0.71
CA ASP A 317 -1.30 -2.91 0.12
C ASP A 317 -2.66 -2.35 0.56
N ILE A 318 -2.76 -1.02 0.65
CA ILE A 318 -4.04 -0.34 0.88
C ILE A 318 -4.81 -0.14 -0.42
N ASN A 319 -4.11 -0.09 -1.56
CA ASN A 319 -4.71 0.12 -2.87
C ASN A 319 -5.29 -1.20 -3.41
N ALA A 320 -6.60 -1.24 -3.61
CA ALA A 320 -7.30 -2.39 -4.19
C ALA A 320 -6.77 -2.77 -5.59
N THR A 321 -6.30 -1.78 -6.37
CA THR A 321 -5.68 -2.03 -7.69
C THR A 321 -4.39 -2.86 -7.53
N SER A 322 -3.56 -2.57 -6.52
CA SER A 322 -2.35 -3.34 -6.22
C SER A 322 -2.67 -4.80 -5.88
N ILE A 323 -3.68 -5.01 -5.01
CA ILE A 323 -4.15 -6.35 -4.61
C ILE A 323 -4.59 -7.13 -5.84
N LYS A 324 -5.46 -6.52 -6.64
CA LYS A 324 -6.00 -7.10 -7.88
C LYS A 324 -4.90 -7.39 -8.90
N ASP A 325 -4.04 -6.44 -9.24
CA ASP A 325 -2.96 -6.61 -10.22
C ASP A 325 -2.03 -7.76 -9.82
N THR A 326 -1.79 -7.92 -8.51
CA THR A 326 -1.01 -9.04 -7.97
C THR A 326 -1.73 -10.38 -8.15
N ILE A 327 -3.03 -10.46 -7.80
CA ILE A 327 -3.85 -11.66 -8.03
C ILE A 327 -3.84 -12.04 -9.53
N MET A 328 -4.06 -11.06 -10.41
CA MET A 328 -4.08 -11.28 -11.86
C MET A 328 -2.73 -11.76 -12.39
N ARG A 329 -1.64 -11.11 -11.96
CA ARG A 329 -0.26 -11.50 -12.33
C ARG A 329 0.01 -12.95 -11.94
N MET A 330 -0.32 -13.34 -10.71
CA MET A 330 -0.08 -14.68 -10.20
C MET A 330 -0.91 -15.73 -10.95
N ASN A 331 -2.20 -15.47 -11.18
CA ASN A 331 -3.06 -16.38 -11.93
C ASN A 331 -2.60 -16.57 -13.38
N LYS A 332 -2.18 -15.49 -14.07
CA LYS A 332 -1.67 -15.58 -15.45
C LYS A 332 -0.38 -16.41 -15.57
N ALA A 333 0.46 -16.39 -14.54
CA ALA A 333 1.71 -17.13 -14.58
C ALA A 333 1.55 -18.65 -14.57
N LYS A 334 0.35 -19.17 -14.25
CA LYS A 334 0.04 -20.61 -14.12
C LYS A 334 1.01 -21.34 -13.20
N GLU A 335 1.56 -20.65 -12.21
CA GLU A 335 2.37 -21.29 -11.18
C GLU A 335 1.42 -21.91 -10.16
N ASN A 336 1.60 -23.21 -9.88
CA ASN A 336 0.89 -23.94 -8.82
C ASN A 336 1.34 -23.41 -7.44
N CYS A 337 0.93 -22.20 -7.11
CA CYS A 337 1.20 -21.56 -5.84
C CYS A 337 -0.11 -21.03 -5.29
N GLY A 338 -0.61 -21.63 -4.22
CA GLY A 338 -1.82 -21.14 -3.59
C GLY A 338 -1.64 -19.71 -3.09
N LEU A 339 -2.71 -18.92 -3.15
CA LEU A 339 -2.80 -17.55 -2.68
C LEU A 339 -4.08 -17.35 -1.88
N ALA A 340 -3.93 -16.90 -0.64
CA ALA A 340 -5.02 -16.48 0.22
C ALA A 340 -5.08 -14.95 0.33
N VAL A 341 -6.26 -14.38 0.13
CA VAL A 341 -6.53 -12.94 0.20
C VAL A 341 -7.28 -12.64 1.47
N TYR A 342 -6.70 -11.75 2.28
CA TYR A 342 -7.26 -11.35 3.56
C TYR A 342 -7.59 -9.86 3.57
N TYR A 343 -8.69 -9.49 4.20
CA TYR A 343 -9.03 -8.09 4.45
C TYR A 343 -8.72 -7.75 5.91
N VAL A 344 -7.97 -6.68 6.13
CA VAL A 344 -7.68 -6.16 7.47
C VAL A 344 -8.42 -4.84 7.60
N ASN A 345 -9.36 -4.81 8.55
CA ASN A 345 -10.33 -3.73 8.76
C ASN A 345 -11.41 -3.66 7.65
N ASN A 346 -12.57 -3.05 7.95
CA ASN A 346 -13.68 -2.91 7.00
C ASN A 346 -13.51 -1.60 6.21
N TYR A 347 -12.58 -1.57 5.25
CA TYR A 347 -12.33 -0.42 4.37
C TYR A 347 -13.27 -0.36 3.16
N ASP A 348 -14.56 -0.72 3.30
CA ASP A 348 -15.56 -0.46 2.24
C ASP A 348 -15.82 1.04 2.02
N ILE A 349 -15.17 1.89 2.81
CA ILE A 349 -15.61 3.25 3.08
C ILE A 349 -14.46 4.21 2.72
N PHE A 350 -14.37 4.47 1.42
CA PHE A 350 -13.75 5.60 0.72
C PHE A 350 -12.27 5.57 0.31
N ARG A 351 -12.09 5.47 -1.01
CA ARG A 351 -10.80 5.50 -1.75
C ARG A 351 -10.28 6.92 -2.03
N ASN A 352 -11.14 7.94 -1.95
CA ASN A 352 -10.82 9.35 -2.21
C ASN A 352 -11.28 10.23 -1.04
N PRO A 353 -10.37 10.89 -0.29
CA PRO A 353 -10.74 11.68 0.88
C PRO A 353 -11.70 12.84 0.62
N VAL A 354 -11.66 13.42 -0.59
CA VAL A 354 -12.56 14.53 -0.96
C VAL A 354 -13.96 14.00 -1.19
N GLU A 355 -14.09 12.90 -1.92
CA GLU A 355 -15.37 12.23 -2.20
C GLU A 355 -15.98 11.60 -0.94
N ALA A 356 -15.14 11.00 -0.10
CA ALA A 356 -15.51 10.51 1.24
C ALA A 356 -16.21 11.59 2.06
N LYS A 357 -15.61 12.78 2.08
CA LYS A 357 -16.10 13.91 2.84
C LYS A 357 -17.45 14.38 2.31
N GLU A 358 -17.60 14.46 1.00
CA GLU A 358 -18.86 14.82 0.34
C GLU A 358 -19.97 13.81 0.65
N LEU A 359 -19.67 12.52 0.57
CA LEU A 359 -20.60 11.44 0.89
C LEU A 359 -20.97 11.41 2.37
N LEU A 360 -20.04 11.71 3.26
CA LEU A 360 -20.32 11.86 4.69
C LEU A 360 -21.20 13.06 4.97
N LEU A 361 -21.00 14.19 4.28
CA LEU A 361 -21.88 15.35 4.37
C LEU A 361 -23.31 14.98 3.96
N GLU A 362 -23.49 14.25 2.85
CA GLU A 362 -24.80 13.82 2.37
C GLU A 362 -25.45 12.78 3.29
N ALA A 363 -24.74 11.71 3.63
CA ALA A 363 -25.27 10.59 4.40
C ALA A 363 -25.64 10.98 5.84
N PHE A 364 -24.95 11.96 6.41
CA PHE A 364 -25.32 12.53 7.70
C PHE A 364 -26.24 13.74 7.59
N GLU A 365 -26.74 14.09 6.40
CA GLU A 365 -27.64 15.24 6.17
C GLU A 365 -27.05 16.56 6.73
N ILE A 366 -25.73 16.73 6.61
CA ILE A 366 -25.00 17.88 7.12
C ILE A 366 -25.17 19.04 6.15
N GLN A 367 -25.63 20.18 6.68
CA GLN A 367 -25.72 21.41 5.90
C GLN A 367 -24.33 21.99 5.69
N ARG A 368 -23.93 22.12 4.43
CA ARG A 368 -22.59 22.59 4.07
C ARG A 368 -22.40 24.07 4.43
N ASN A 369 -21.20 24.40 4.88
CA ASN A 369 -20.77 25.79 5.00
C ASN A 369 -20.05 26.25 3.73
N ASP A 370 -20.09 27.55 3.45
CA ASP A 370 -19.31 28.16 2.37
C ASP A 370 -17.80 27.93 2.54
N PHE A 371 -17.07 27.96 1.42
CA PHE A 371 -15.61 27.80 1.40
C PHE A 371 -14.93 28.83 2.33
N ASN A 372 -13.95 28.37 3.14
CA ASN A 372 -13.16 29.10 4.16
C ASN A 372 -13.67 29.10 5.62
N THR A 373 -14.32 28.05 6.09
CA THR A 373 -14.55 27.86 7.54
C THR A 373 -13.79 26.66 8.09
N VAL A 374 -13.51 26.66 9.40
CA VAL A 374 -12.83 25.55 10.09
C VAL A 374 -13.66 24.26 10.11
N TYR A 375 -15.00 24.40 9.98
CA TYR A 375 -15.98 23.32 10.02
C TYR A 375 -16.43 22.94 8.62
N ASP A 376 -16.80 21.68 8.45
CA ASP A 376 -17.23 21.13 7.16
C ASP A 376 -18.74 21.30 6.94
N GLY A 377 -19.49 21.55 8.02
CA GLY A 377 -20.90 21.90 7.96
C GLY A 377 -21.54 22.05 9.34
N GLU A 378 -22.87 21.95 9.38
CA GLU A 378 -23.68 22.02 10.59
C GLU A 378 -24.78 20.95 10.58
N LYS A 379 -25.03 20.34 11.74
CA LYS A 379 -26.10 19.36 11.94
C LYS A 379 -26.68 19.48 13.34
N ASP A 380 -28.00 19.57 13.47
CA ASP A 380 -28.72 19.59 14.75
C ASP A 380 -28.16 20.61 15.78
N GLY A 381 -27.63 21.74 15.28
CA GLY A 381 -26.99 22.80 16.08
C GLY A 381 -25.52 22.56 16.44
N TYR A 382 -24.93 21.42 16.05
CA TYR A 382 -23.50 21.13 16.18
C TYR A 382 -22.74 21.59 14.94
N LYS A 383 -21.58 22.22 15.16
CA LYS A 383 -20.59 22.44 14.11
C LYS A 383 -19.87 21.14 13.81
N VAL A 384 -19.94 20.69 12.57
CA VAL A 384 -19.43 19.38 12.18
C VAL A 384 -18.03 19.51 11.60
N LYS A 385 -17.12 18.66 12.09
CA LYS A 385 -15.80 18.45 11.50
C LYS A 385 -15.65 16.98 11.11
N ILE A 386 -15.35 16.73 9.85
CA ILE A 386 -14.98 15.42 9.34
C ILE A 386 -13.48 15.27 9.55
N MET A 387 -13.12 14.33 10.41
CA MET A 387 -11.74 13.95 10.71
C MET A 387 -11.18 13.09 9.56
N PRO A 388 -9.87 12.75 9.55
CA PRO A 388 -9.30 11.95 8.46
C PRO A 388 -10.13 10.69 8.16
N VAL A 389 -10.47 10.52 6.90
CA VAL A 389 -11.37 9.46 6.40
C VAL A 389 -10.63 8.23 5.88
N ASN A 390 -9.32 8.31 5.75
CA ASN A 390 -8.45 7.23 5.28
C ASN A 390 -7.63 6.59 6.41
N ARG A 391 -7.73 7.10 7.64
CA ARG A 391 -7.03 6.60 8.83
C ARG A 391 -7.86 6.86 10.09
N ILE A 392 -7.43 6.27 11.19
CA ILE A 392 -8.02 6.52 12.51
C ILE A 392 -7.66 7.94 12.94
N ALA A 393 -8.65 8.69 13.42
CA ALA A 393 -8.46 10.03 13.98
C ALA A 393 -7.69 9.95 15.31
N THR A 394 -6.58 10.66 15.35
CA THR A 394 -5.66 10.75 16.49
C THR A 394 -5.87 12.08 17.22
N LYS A 395 -5.37 12.16 18.45
CA LYS A 395 -5.39 13.41 19.23
C LYS A 395 -4.69 14.57 18.49
N GLU A 396 -3.71 14.27 17.65
CA GLU A 396 -2.93 15.29 16.94
C GLU A 396 -3.69 15.88 15.76
N ASP A 397 -4.63 15.13 15.16
CA ASP A 397 -5.52 15.66 14.13
C ASP A 397 -6.39 16.81 14.70
N LEU A 398 -6.53 16.90 16.03
CA LEU A 398 -7.19 18.02 16.71
C LEU A 398 -6.32 19.29 16.74
N ASN A 399 -5.00 19.20 16.59
CA ASN A 399 -4.12 20.37 16.69
C ASN A 399 -4.42 21.41 15.62
N GLU A 400 -4.63 20.96 14.37
CA GLU A 400 -5.01 21.84 13.27
C GLU A 400 -6.37 22.49 13.54
N LEU A 401 -7.32 21.69 14.02
CA LEU A 401 -8.66 22.15 14.38
C LEU A 401 -8.61 23.22 15.48
N VAL A 402 -7.86 22.96 16.55
CA VAL A 402 -7.67 23.90 17.68
C VAL A 402 -6.99 25.18 17.21
N ALA A 403 -5.92 25.06 16.42
CA ALA A 403 -5.18 26.22 15.90
C ALA A 403 -6.04 27.13 15.00
N THR A 404 -7.09 26.59 14.39
CA THR A 404 -7.96 27.30 13.44
C THR A 404 -9.30 27.73 14.03
N PHE A 405 -9.54 27.50 15.33
CA PHE A 405 -10.79 27.92 15.96
C PHE A 405 -11.01 29.44 15.96
N PRO A 406 -12.28 29.90 15.86
CA PRO A 406 -12.61 31.32 15.86
C PRO A 406 -12.61 31.89 17.29
N TYR A 407 -11.44 31.91 17.95
CA TYR A 407 -11.28 32.30 19.36
C TYR A 407 -11.91 33.66 19.72
N LYS A 408 -11.90 34.62 18.80
CA LYS A 408 -12.56 35.91 19.01
C LYS A 408 -14.08 35.76 19.25
N LYS A 409 -14.75 34.90 18.47
CA LYS A 409 -16.17 34.59 18.65
C LYS A 409 -16.41 33.78 19.93
N PHE A 410 -15.45 32.93 20.33
CA PHE A 410 -15.55 32.18 21.58
C PHE A 410 -15.56 33.11 22.79
N GLU A 411 -14.71 34.13 22.82
CA GLU A 411 -14.71 35.13 23.90
C GLU A 411 -16.00 35.96 23.95
N GLU A 412 -16.56 36.33 22.81
CA GLU A 412 -17.86 37.03 22.74
C GLU A 412 -18.97 36.16 23.34
N ARG A 413 -19.10 34.90 22.92
CA ARG A 413 -20.12 33.96 23.43
C ARG A 413 -19.94 33.62 24.90
N LYS A 414 -18.69 33.47 25.36
CA LYS A 414 -18.37 33.26 26.78
C LYS A 414 -18.77 34.46 27.63
N SER A 415 -18.60 35.67 27.11
CA SER A 415 -19.00 36.91 27.80
C SER A 415 -20.52 37.02 27.92
N GLU A 416 -21.26 36.59 26.89
CA GLU A 416 -22.73 36.58 26.89
C GLU A 416 -23.31 35.49 27.82
N ASN A 417 -22.74 34.29 27.82
CA ASN A 417 -23.25 33.14 28.58
C ASN A 417 -22.11 32.28 29.19
N PRO A 418 -21.53 32.68 30.34
CA PRO A 418 -20.32 32.04 30.89
C PRO A 418 -20.47 30.56 31.29
N THR A 419 -21.71 30.10 31.52
CA THR A 419 -22.01 28.74 31.99
C THR A 419 -22.26 27.75 30.85
N LYS A 420 -22.53 28.24 29.63
CA LYS A 420 -22.80 27.43 28.44
C LYS A 420 -21.52 27.15 27.65
N PRO A 421 -21.47 26.04 26.89
CA PRO A 421 -20.39 25.81 25.96
C PRO A 421 -20.35 26.93 24.91
N VAL A 422 -19.15 27.36 24.52
CA VAL A 422 -18.95 28.41 23.51
C VAL A 422 -19.20 27.90 22.09
N GLU A 423 -19.13 26.59 21.88
CA GLU A 423 -19.53 25.90 20.66
C GLU A 423 -19.84 24.43 20.98
N GLU A 424 -20.80 23.85 20.27
CA GLU A 424 -21.07 22.41 20.27
C GLU A 424 -20.48 21.84 18.97
N ILE A 425 -19.57 20.87 19.09
CA ILE A 425 -18.78 20.34 17.98
C ILE A 425 -19.04 18.85 17.84
N MET A 426 -19.30 18.41 16.61
CA MET A 426 -19.42 16.99 16.26
C MET A 426 -18.23 16.58 15.41
N LEU A 427 -17.42 15.65 15.92
CA LEU A 427 -16.31 15.05 15.20
C LEU A 427 -16.77 13.75 14.55
N ILE A 428 -16.83 13.72 13.23
CA ILE A 428 -17.15 12.52 12.48
C ILE A 428 -15.83 11.84 12.10
N CYS A 429 -15.59 10.66 12.63
CA CYS A 429 -14.35 9.90 12.48
C CYS A 429 -14.64 8.54 11.87
N MET A 430 -13.78 8.05 10.96
CA MET A 430 -13.86 6.65 10.52
C MET A 430 -13.64 5.70 11.69
N GLY A 431 -12.62 5.97 12.49
CA GLY A 431 -12.44 5.46 13.84
C GLY A 431 -11.59 6.45 14.61
N HIS A 432 -11.48 6.33 15.93
CA HIS A 432 -10.68 7.29 16.71
C HIS A 432 -9.90 6.66 17.88
N GLU A 433 -8.86 7.37 18.33
CA GLU A 433 -8.18 7.04 19.58
C GLU A 433 -9.12 7.22 20.79
N PRO A 434 -8.96 6.41 21.86
CA PRO A 434 -9.73 6.59 23.08
C PRO A 434 -9.59 8.00 23.67
N GLY A 435 -10.73 8.62 23.97
CA GLY A 435 -10.79 9.93 24.61
C GLY A 435 -10.58 11.13 23.67
N LEU A 436 -10.63 10.95 22.35
CA LEU A 436 -10.45 12.03 21.37
C LEU A 436 -11.28 13.29 21.70
N GLY A 437 -12.58 13.14 21.96
CA GLY A 437 -13.45 14.28 22.30
C GLY A 437 -13.05 14.99 23.59
N ALA A 438 -12.71 14.24 24.64
CA ALA A 438 -12.25 14.80 25.91
C ALA A 438 -10.91 15.55 25.76
N VAL A 439 -10.05 15.12 24.83
CA VAL A 439 -8.81 15.84 24.53
C VAL A 439 -9.13 17.18 23.88
N LEU A 440 -10.02 17.23 22.90
CA LEU A 440 -10.44 18.48 22.27
C LEU A 440 -11.03 19.47 23.29
N GLU A 441 -11.88 18.99 24.19
CA GLU A 441 -12.46 19.80 25.27
C GLU A 441 -11.41 20.41 26.19
N ASN A 442 -10.33 19.66 26.49
CA ASN A 442 -9.26 20.12 27.37
C ASN A 442 -8.26 21.06 26.68
N GLU A 443 -7.90 20.79 25.43
CA GLU A 443 -6.86 21.54 24.71
C GLU A 443 -7.35 22.88 24.16
N CYS A 444 -8.66 23.02 23.91
CA CYS A 444 -9.23 24.26 23.39
C CYS A 444 -9.07 25.44 24.37
N GLY A 445 -9.06 25.19 25.67
CA GLY A 445 -9.04 26.24 26.71
C GLY A 445 -10.37 26.98 26.91
N TYR A 446 -11.42 26.58 26.20
CA TYR A 446 -12.80 27.06 26.35
C TYR A 446 -13.73 25.89 26.64
N LYS A 447 -14.88 26.17 27.28
CA LYS A 447 -15.91 25.16 27.51
C LYS A 447 -16.53 24.78 26.17
N LEU A 448 -16.20 23.60 25.65
CA LEU A 448 -16.83 23.00 24.49
C LEU A 448 -17.81 21.91 24.94
N LYS A 449 -18.71 21.52 24.04
CA LYS A 449 -19.43 20.25 24.13
C LYS A 449 -19.08 19.45 22.88
N VAL A 450 -18.34 18.35 23.06
CA VAL A 450 -17.84 17.56 21.92
C VAL A 450 -18.55 16.22 21.85
N GLU A 451 -19.11 15.92 20.69
CA GLU A 451 -19.65 14.61 20.35
C GLU A 451 -18.73 13.95 19.32
N VAL A 452 -18.33 12.72 19.55
CA VAL A 452 -17.52 11.96 18.59
C VAL A 452 -18.39 10.85 18.03
N VAL A 453 -18.54 10.85 16.72
CA VAL A 453 -19.24 9.80 15.97
C VAL A 453 -18.19 8.92 15.33
N ASP A 454 -18.13 7.66 15.76
CA ASP A 454 -17.28 6.65 15.15
C ASP A 454 -18.09 5.93 14.07
N ILE A 455 -17.78 6.15 12.80
CA ILE A 455 -18.55 5.57 11.68
C ILE A 455 -18.44 4.04 11.71
N LEU A 456 -17.24 3.49 11.95
CA LEU A 456 -17.00 2.05 11.96
C LEU A 456 -17.74 1.35 13.11
N ARG A 457 -17.91 2.03 14.25
CA ARG A 457 -18.56 1.46 15.45
C ARG A 457 -20.05 1.79 15.56
N ASP A 458 -20.42 3.05 15.38
CA ASP A 458 -21.74 3.58 15.72
C ASP A 458 -22.72 3.56 14.53
N LYS A 459 -22.19 3.38 13.31
CA LYS A 459 -22.95 3.35 12.07
C LYS A 459 -22.44 2.31 11.08
N SER A 460 -22.25 1.08 11.56
CA SER A 460 -21.89 -0.09 10.72
C SER A 460 -22.86 -0.38 9.57
N ASN A 461 -24.04 0.24 9.55
CA ASN A 461 -25.07 0.12 8.51
C ASN A 461 -25.10 1.30 7.52
N LEU A 462 -24.19 2.28 7.60
CA LEU A 462 -24.10 3.35 6.61
C LEU A 462 -23.47 2.80 5.32
N THR A 463 -24.30 2.65 4.29
CA THR A 463 -23.85 2.29 2.94
C THR A 463 -23.48 3.56 2.20
N PHE A 464 -22.18 3.77 1.95
CA PHE A 464 -21.68 4.98 1.27
C PHE A 464 -21.32 4.76 -0.20
N LYS A 465 -21.57 3.56 -0.72
CA LYS A 465 -21.28 3.16 -2.09
C LYS A 465 -22.59 3.19 -2.87
N TYR A 466 -22.58 3.78 -4.06
CA TYR A 466 -23.54 3.38 -5.07
C TYR A 466 -23.09 2.01 -5.53
N ASP A 467 -23.68 0.96 -4.95
CA ASP A 467 -23.31 -0.40 -5.31
C ASP A 467 -23.44 -0.58 -6.82
N SER A 468 -22.43 -1.20 -7.40
CA SER A 468 -22.54 -1.66 -8.78
C SER A 468 -23.72 -2.63 -8.87
N GLU A 469 -24.43 -2.63 -9.98
CA GLU A 469 -25.54 -3.56 -10.20
C GLU A 469 -25.20 -4.47 -11.38
N ALA A 470 -25.68 -5.70 -11.35
CA ALA A 470 -25.61 -6.60 -12.49
C ALA A 470 -26.96 -7.28 -12.73
N VAL A 471 -27.23 -7.65 -13.97
CA VAL A 471 -28.36 -8.52 -14.33
C VAL A 471 -27.77 -9.86 -14.71
N ILE A 472 -27.91 -10.85 -13.83
CA ILE A 472 -27.39 -12.19 -14.02
C ILE A 472 -28.55 -13.18 -14.12
N LYS A 473 -28.47 -14.10 -15.07
CA LYS A 473 -29.47 -15.16 -15.27
C LYS A 473 -28.82 -16.52 -15.38
N VAL A 474 -29.55 -17.52 -14.91
CA VAL A 474 -29.27 -18.91 -15.22
C VAL A 474 -30.25 -19.37 -16.29
N GLN A 475 -29.75 -19.66 -17.50
CA GLN A 475 -30.58 -20.11 -18.63
C GLN A 475 -29.82 -21.16 -19.44
N ASP A 476 -30.54 -22.20 -19.88
CA ASP A 476 -30.00 -23.28 -20.72
C ASP A 476 -28.70 -23.92 -20.18
N GLY A 477 -28.59 -24.08 -18.85
CA GLY A 477 -27.41 -24.65 -18.19
C GLY A 477 -26.21 -23.68 -18.09
N LYS A 478 -26.40 -22.40 -18.39
CA LYS A 478 -25.36 -21.37 -18.35
C LYS A 478 -25.66 -20.26 -17.34
N LEU A 479 -24.60 -19.72 -16.76
CA LEU A 479 -24.62 -18.44 -16.04
C LEU A 479 -24.32 -17.32 -17.05
N VAL A 480 -25.24 -16.37 -17.19
CA VAL A 480 -25.19 -15.29 -18.18
C VAL A 480 -25.24 -13.94 -17.49
N VAL A 481 -24.25 -13.09 -17.73
CA VAL A 481 -24.24 -11.67 -17.35
C VAL A 481 -24.85 -10.87 -18.50
N GLU A 482 -26.11 -10.46 -18.37
CA GLU A 482 -26.80 -9.69 -19.41
C GLU A 482 -26.42 -8.20 -19.38
N ALA A 483 -26.19 -7.66 -18.19
CA ALA A 483 -25.81 -6.27 -18.01
C ALA A 483 -25.01 -6.06 -16.73
N PHE A 484 -24.17 -5.03 -16.73
CA PHE A 484 -23.40 -4.57 -15.58
C PHE A 484 -23.37 -3.04 -15.56
N TYR A 485 -23.64 -2.47 -14.39
CA TYR A 485 -23.79 -1.05 -14.15
C TYR A 485 -22.89 -0.61 -12.99
N PRO A 486 -21.60 -0.34 -13.25
CA PRO A 486 -20.69 0.18 -12.24
C PRO A 486 -21.00 1.67 -12.01
N ARG A 487 -21.81 1.97 -11.01
CA ARG A 487 -22.40 3.31 -10.79
C ARG A 487 -21.34 4.42 -10.70
N ASN A 488 -20.27 4.20 -9.95
CA ASN A 488 -19.17 5.17 -9.79
C ASN A 488 -18.41 5.41 -11.11
N LEU A 489 -18.11 4.34 -11.85
CA LEU A 489 -17.46 4.43 -13.16
C LEU A 489 -18.34 5.14 -14.19
N LEU A 490 -19.63 4.77 -14.27
CA LEU A 490 -20.60 5.41 -15.16
C LEU A 490 -20.76 6.91 -14.86
N GLN A 491 -20.76 7.30 -13.60
CA GLN A 491 -20.81 8.71 -13.21
C GLN A 491 -19.59 9.49 -13.74
N LYS A 492 -18.38 8.92 -13.60
CA LYS A 492 -17.14 9.52 -14.11
C LYS A 492 -17.14 9.60 -15.65
N LEU A 493 -17.53 8.52 -16.34
CA LEU A 493 -17.64 8.48 -17.80
C LEU A 493 -18.65 9.50 -18.35
N SER A 494 -19.80 9.63 -17.68
CA SER A 494 -20.85 10.59 -18.04
C SER A 494 -20.36 12.05 -17.98
N GLN A 495 -19.57 12.40 -16.97
CA GLN A 495 -18.96 13.74 -16.85
C GLN A 495 -18.04 14.07 -18.04
N GLN A 496 -17.47 13.05 -18.67
CA GLN A 496 -16.56 13.19 -19.80
C GLN A 496 -17.24 13.02 -21.16
N LYS A 497 -18.56 12.80 -21.17
CA LYS A 497 -19.35 12.54 -22.38
C LYS A 497 -18.83 11.32 -23.15
N GLU A 498 -18.35 10.31 -22.43
CA GLU A 498 -18.06 9.01 -23.01
C GLU A 498 -19.32 8.15 -23.03
N ASP A 499 -19.65 7.60 -24.19
CA ASP A 499 -20.78 6.69 -24.36
C ASP A 499 -20.29 5.25 -24.26
N VAL A 500 -20.89 4.48 -23.34
CA VAL A 500 -20.66 3.03 -23.22
C VAL A 500 -21.71 2.30 -24.03
N THR A 501 -21.27 1.49 -24.99
CA THR A 501 -22.20 0.77 -25.90
C THR A 501 -22.48 -0.65 -25.46
N GLU A 502 -21.55 -1.25 -24.72
CA GLU A 502 -21.62 -2.63 -24.24
C GLU A 502 -21.02 -2.68 -22.82
N TRP A 503 -21.70 -3.36 -21.89
CA TRP A 503 -21.28 -3.42 -20.50
C TRP A 503 -19.87 -4.01 -20.31
N ARG A 504 -19.46 -4.93 -21.19
CA ARG A 504 -18.14 -5.61 -21.14
C ARG A 504 -16.97 -4.64 -21.35
N GLU A 505 -17.22 -3.47 -21.92
CA GLU A 505 -16.22 -2.40 -22.07
C GLU A 505 -15.74 -1.87 -20.72
N MET A 506 -16.60 -1.95 -19.70
CA MET A 506 -16.35 -1.47 -18.34
C MET A 506 -15.86 -2.56 -17.40
N VAL A 507 -15.79 -3.82 -17.86
CA VAL A 507 -15.43 -4.97 -17.02
C VAL A 507 -14.00 -5.37 -17.27
N GLU A 508 -13.26 -5.45 -16.17
CA GLU A 508 -11.86 -5.85 -16.18
C GLU A 508 -11.72 -7.36 -15.95
N SER A 509 -12.55 -7.96 -15.09
CA SER A 509 -12.56 -9.41 -14.86
C SER A 509 -13.89 -9.92 -14.31
N ILE A 510 -14.15 -11.21 -14.55
CA ILE A 510 -15.23 -11.98 -13.90
C ILE A 510 -14.62 -13.21 -13.23
N MET A 511 -14.99 -13.44 -11.98
CA MET A 511 -14.59 -14.62 -11.21
C MET A 511 -15.82 -15.38 -10.75
N ILE A 512 -15.81 -16.72 -10.85
CA ILE A 512 -16.94 -17.56 -10.46
C ILE A 512 -16.44 -18.71 -9.59
N ASP A 513 -17.05 -18.82 -8.42
CA ASP A 513 -17.01 -19.98 -7.56
C ASP A 513 -18.35 -20.72 -7.71
N TRP A 514 -18.28 -21.98 -8.13
CA TRP A 514 -19.46 -22.79 -8.36
C TRP A 514 -20.04 -23.40 -7.07
N ASN A 515 -19.26 -23.48 -5.99
CA ASN A 515 -19.67 -24.16 -4.75
C ASN A 515 -19.30 -23.32 -3.52
N TYR A 516 -19.76 -22.07 -3.52
CA TYR A 516 -19.48 -21.12 -2.45
C TYR A 516 -20.03 -21.60 -1.11
N ASP A 517 -19.16 -21.67 -0.11
CA ASP A 517 -19.46 -22.18 1.24
C ASP A 517 -20.20 -21.18 2.14
N GLY A 518 -20.36 -19.93 1.67
CA GLY A 518 -20.96 -18.84 2.43
C GLY A 518 -19.97 -17.92 3.12
N ALA A 519 -18.68 -18.26 3.14
CA ALA A 519 -17.63 -17.55 3.88
C ALA A 519 -16.44 -17.14 3.01
N VAL A 520 -15.87 -18.06 2.22
CA VAL A 520 -14.63 -17.86 1.46
C VAL A 520 -14.88 -18.18 0.00
N MET A 521 -14.50 -17.26 -0.90
CA MET A 521 -14.66 -17.47 -2.34
C MET A 521 -13.47 -18.25 -2.89
N GLU A 522 -13.74 -19.36 -3.57
CA GLU A 522 -12.74 -20.20 -4.24
C GLU A 522 -12.99 -20.19 -5.75
N PRO A 523 -12.59 -19.13 -6.47
CA PRO A 523 -12.93 -18.99 -7.88
C PRO A 523 -12.27 -20.08 -8.73
N ILE A 524 -13.11 -20.85 -9.42
CA ILE A 524 -12.71 -21.86 -10.41
C ILE A 524 -12.64 -21.23 -11.80
N VAL A 525 -13.55 -20.31 -12.12
CA VAL A 525 -13.49 -19.52 -13.35
C VAL A 525 -12.83 -18.19 -13.04
N ILE A 526 -11.79 -17.85 -13.79
CA ILE A 526 -11.10 -16.57 -13.75
C ILE A 526 -11.02 -16.06 -15.18
N ASP A 527 -11.99 -15.22 -15.55
CA ASP A 527 -12.08 -14.60 -16.86
C ASP A 527 -11.43 -13.22 -16.84
N ILE A 528 -10.21 -13.17 -17.35
CA ILE A 528 -9.42 -11.94 -17.52
C ILE A 528 -9.08 -11.84 -19.02
N PRO A 529 -9.72 -10.94 -19.76
CA PRO A 529 -9.51 -10.86 -21.20
C PRO A 529 -8.14 -10.28 -21.54
N GLU A 530 -7.63 -10.64 -22.71
CA GLU A 530 -6.40 -10.06 -23.25
C GLU A 530 -6.61 -8.60 -23.69
N LYS A 531 -5.51 -7.93 -24.04
CA LYS A 531 -5.55 -6.53 -24.45
C LYS A 531 -6.44 -6.35 -25.69
N ASN A 532 -7.50 -5.55 -25.55
CA ASN A 532 -8.56 -5.29 -26.54
C ASN A 532 -9.60 -6.41 -26.72
N GLU A 533 -9.67 -7.36 -25.78
CA GLU A 533 -10.74 -8.35 -25.71
C GLU A 533 -11.71 -8.04 -24.56
N PHE A 534 -12.88 -8.66 -24.62
CA PHE A 534 -13.90 -8.58 -23.59
C PHE A 534 -13.97 -9.87 -22.79
N VAL A 535 -14.46 -9.77 -21.56
CA VAL A 535 -14.92 -10.95 -20.81
C VAL A 535 -15.96 -11.69 -21.63
N VAL A 536 -16.03 -13.01 -21.45
CA VAL A 536 -16.96 -13.89 -22.15
C VAL A 536 -18.40 -13.50 -21.81
N GLY A 537 -18.73 -13.35 -20.52
CA GLY A 537 -20.05 -12.98 -20.03
C GLY A 537 -21.07 -14.13 -20.00
N GLU A 538 -20.71 -15.31 -20.53
CA GLU A 538 -21.51 -16.53 -20.49
C GLU A 538 -20.63 -17.72 -20.10
N TYR A 539 -21.06 -18.51 -19.11
CA TYR A 539 -20.26 -19.60 -18.55
C TYR A 539 -21.12 -20.85 -18.35
N GLU A 540 -20.63 -21.99 -18.83
CA GLU A 540 -21.29 -23.29 -18.62
C GLU A 540 -21.28 -23.64 -17.13
N ILE A 541 -22.44 -24.01 -16.58
CA ILE A 541 -22.57 -24.43 -15.18
C ILE A 541 -22.24 -25.93 -15.10
N PRO A 542 -21.24 -26.34 -14.30
CA PRO A 542 -20.94 -27.75 -14.08
C PRO A 542 -22.09 -28.50 -13.38
N ASP A 543 -22.09 -29.83 -13.49
CA ASP A 543 -23.01 -30.67 -12.71
C ASP A 543 -22.71 -30.61 -11.20
N GLY A 544 -23.74 -30.72 -10.35
CA GLY A 544 -23.59 -30.84 -8.89
C GLY A 544 -23.29 -29.52 -8.15
N VAL A 545 -23.58 -28.40 -8.79
CA VAL A 545 -23.43 -27.04 -8.27
C VAL A 545 -24.54 -26.71 -7.25
N SER A 546 -24.24 -25.81 -6.31
CA SER A 546 -25.17 -25.38 -5.26
C SER A 546 -25.27 -23.85 -5.16
N ASN A 547 -24.34 -23.21 -4.45
CA ASN A 547 -24.30 -21.75 -4.32
C ASN A 547 -23.25 -21.19 -5.28
N ILE A 548 -23.70 -20.56 -6.37
CA ILE A 548 -22.80 -19.92 -7.33
C ILE A 548 -22.48 -18.53 -6.79
N LYS A 549 -21.22 -18.24 -6.49
CA LYS A 549 -20.76 -16.88 -6.21
C LYS A 549 -20.06 -16.31 -7.43
N ILE A 550 -20.55 -15.17 -7.91
CA ILE A 550 -19.94 -14.41 -9.00
C ILE A 550 -19.40 -13.08 -8.46
N LYS A 551 -18.19 -12.72 -8.91
CA LYS A 551 -17.55 -11.44 -8.65
C LYS A 551 -17.20 -10.77 -9.96
N ILE A 552 -17.76 -9.59 -10.21
CA ILE A 552 -17.50 -8.77 -11.41
C ILE A 552 -16.69 -7.55 -10.97
N THR A 553 -15.51 -7.35 -11.54
CA THR A 553 -14.64 -6.22 -11.21
C THR A 553 -14.57 -5.23 -12.37
N ASP A 554 -14.81 -3.96 -12.09
CA ASP A 554 -14.76 -2.87 -13.07
C ASP A 554 -13.35 -2.30 -13.29
N LEU A 555 -13.22 -1.30 -14.17
CA LEU A 555 -11.95 -0.63 -14.50
C LEU A 555 -11.38 0.23 -13.34
N LEU A 556 -12.21 0.58 -12.35
CA LEU A 556 -11.81 1.25 -11.09
C LEU A 556 -11.37 0.24 -10.02
N SER A 557 -11.33 -1.06 -10.34
CA SER A 557 -11.09 -2.13 -9.36
C SER A 557 -12.15 -2.18 -8.25
N GLU A 558 -13.36 -1.66 -8.51
CA GLU A 558 -14.53 -1.92 -7.68
C GLU A 558 -15.14 -3.26 -8.08
N SER A 559 -15.65 -3.99 -7.10
CA SER A 559 -16.30 -5.28 -7.35
C SER A 559 -17.77 -5.24 -6.98
N TYR A 560 -18.55 -5.91 -7.80
CA TYR A 560 -19.89 -6.42 -7.52
C TYR A 560 -19.77 -7.90 -7.16
N GLU A 561 -20.50 -8.34 -6.14
CA GLU A 561 -20.55 -9.75 -5.73
C GLU A 561 -22.02 -10.16 -5.53
N GLU A 562 -22.40 -11.32 -6.07
CA GLU A 562 -23.72 -11.92 -5.88
C GLU A 562 -23.58 -13.42 -5.60
N VAL A 563 -24.44 -13.94 -4.72
CA VAL A 563 -24.59 -15.39 -4.50
C VAL A 563 -25.94 -15.82 -5.05
N ILE A 564 -25.91 -16.73 -6.02
CA ILE A 564 -27.07 -17.26 -6.71
C ILE A 564 -27.27 -18.70 -6.24
N ALA A 565 -28.41 -18.95 -5.61
CA ALA A 565 -28.81 -20.31 -5.27
C ALA A 565 -29.16 -21.06 -6.56
N HIS A 566 -28.48 -22.17 -6.82
CA HIS A 566 -28.64 -23.02 -7.99
C HIS A 566 -28.77 -24.48 -7.55
N GLY A 567 -29.96 -25.05 -7.71
CA GLY A 567 -30.29 -26.40 -7.25
C GLY A 567 -31.77 -26.62 -7.09
#